data_AF-A0A5N6PCL5-F1
#
_entry.id   AF-A0A5N6PCL5-F1
#
_cell.length_a   1.000
_cell.length_b   1.000
_cell.length_c   1.000
_cell.angle_alpha   90.00
_cell.angle_beta   90.00
_cell.angle_gamma   90.00
#
_symmetry.space_group_name_H-M   'P 1'
#
loop_
_entity.id
_entity.type
_entity.pdbx_description
1 polymer ?
#
loop_
_entity_poly.entity_id
_entity_poly.type
_entity_poly.pdbx_seq_one_letter_code
_entity_poly.pdbx_strand_id
1 'polypeptide(L)'
;MAPRSSDSPVMKLRTQLLYTGKRLLLLPSSTAELLSLLSQTEEILSMVQQTPPKSINNELNPIIEGISAKELLRHADMDVNISVACCICEIMRIMVPENPYNDEQTKDFFEMVVITFEKLSSVYGGCYTKMTKVLKLSSSIRLWVLMLDLELDGRELTVRLFKQFLTVADSNSSAIVFEMEKIMTMIIDDSEEFGTELLSLIVRVVKSDNRVIVMIFYLSFVTNTLIYYTKCCSYCRLLHLFAESVEHGENLVGSRIKVWWPIDQTYYPGVVKFYDFRNKRHKVLYDDGDEELLNLERERWMLFEPVSAIPGFLEHAPPSTIRVHGYNVKPSAAPVLEAIFNKHGDIAAKCVFREISVRASLLEMVCDIVKQMETETNQIHDKMEEIEGQLSSIEAVKINVSWLRARLEVKNKRNGLKMCQLVGRIY
;
A
#
# COMPACT_ATOMS: atom_id res chain seq x y z
N MET A 1 -1.81 -2.88 58.80
CA MET A 1 -0.74 -3.01 57.80
C MET A 1 -1.11 -4.17 56.88
N ALA A 2 -1.62 -3.90 55.68
CA ALA A 2 -1.78 -4.94 54.67
C ALA A 2 -0.38 -5.38 54.19
N PRO A 3 -0.13 -6.67 53.92
CA PRO A 3 1.17 -7.10 53.45
C PRO A 3 1.40 -6.46 52.07
N ARG A 4 2.51 -5.73 51.92
CA ARG A 4 3.00 -5.29 50.60
C ARG A 4 3.31 -6.56 49.82
N SER A 5 2.40 -6.94 48.91
CA SER A 5 2.56 -8.10 48.05
C SER A 5 3.79 -7.92 47.17
N SER A 6 4.85 -8.67 47.47
CA SER A 6 6.06 -8.81 46.65
C SER A 6 5.80 -9.47 45.29
N ASP A 7 4.58 -9.98 45.06
CA ASP A 7 4.19 -10.79 43.90
C ASP A 7 3.28 -10.06 42.90
N SER A 8 3.42 -8.75 42.73
CA SER A 8 2.68 -8.10 41.62
C SER A 8 3.30 -8.51 40.28
N PRO A 9 2.50 -8.85 39.25
CA PRO A 9 3.01 -9.18 37.91
C PRO A 9 3.98 -8.13 37.34
N VAL A 10 3.75 -6.86 37.68
CA VAL A 10 4.60 -5.73 37.32
C VAL A 10 5.98 -5.84 37.98
N MET A 11 6.06 -6.20 39.26
CA MET A 11 7.36 -6.38 39.94
C MET A 11 8.15 -7.55 39.35
N LYS A 12 7.49 -8.65 39.02
CA LYS A 12 8.13 -9.80 38.36
C LYS A 12 8.74 -9.41 37.00
N LEU A 13 7.99 -8.68 36.19
CA LEU A 13 8.46 -8.17 34.90
C LEU A 13 9.69 -7.26 35.05
N ARG A 14 9.66 -6.34 36.02
CA ARG A 14 10.80 -5.45 36.33
C ARG A 14 12.05 -6.21 36.70
N THR A 15 11.94 -7.22 37.56
CA THR A 15 13.08 -8.05 37.96
C THR A 15 13.66 -8.81 36.77
N GLN A 16 12.80 -9.34 35.89
CA GLN A 16 13.23 -10.03 34.68
C GLN A 16 13.95 -9.09 33.72
N LEU A 17 13.41 -7.89 33.44
CA LEU A 17 14.06 -6.89 32.60
C LEU A 17 15.47 -6.53 33.11
N LEU A 18 15.58 -6.21 34.40
CA LEU A 18 16.85 -5.83 35.02
C LEU A 18 17.87 -6.98 35.00
N TYR A 19 17.44 -8.21 35.30
CA TYR A 19 18.32 -9.38 35.29
C TYR A 19 18.84 -9.68 33.89
N THR A 20 17.96 -9.69 32.90
CA THR A 20 18.30 -9.94 31.50
C THR A 20 19.22 -8.86 30.94
N GLY A 21 18.94 -7.58 31.22
CA GLY A 21 19.79 -6.47 30.81
C GLY A 21 21.21 -6.56 31.37
N LYS A 22 21.36 -6.89 32.66
CA LYS A 22 22.69 -7.12 33.27
C LYS A 22 23.45 -8.27 32.61
N ARG A 23 22.76 -9.33 32.21
CA ARG A 23 23.39 -10.46 31.50
C ARG A 23 23.83 -10.08 30.09
N LEU A 24 23.05 -9.25 29.39
CA LEU A 24 23.41 -8.75 28.07
C LEU A 24 24.66 -7.87 28.13
N LEU A 25 24.77 -6.98 29.13
CA LEU A 25 25.96 -6.14 29.33
C LEU A 25 27.25 -6.94 29.57
N LEU A 26 27.14 -8.15 30.15
CA LEU A 26 28.30 -9.02 30.38
C LEU A 26 28.68 -9.86 29.16
N LEU A 27 27.76 -10.02 28.20
CA LEU A 27 27.83 -10.88 27.01
C LEU A 27 28.24 -12.34 27.31
N PRO A 28 27.36 -13.33 27.09
CA PRO A 28 27.73 -14.74 27.20
C PRO A 28 28.88 -15.11 26.24
N SER A 29 29.80 -15.96 26.69
CA SER A 29 30.95 -16.40 25.89
C SER A 29 30.59 -17.45 24.83
N SER A 30 29.44 -18.12 24.98
CA SER A 30 28.93 -19.14 24.06
C SER A 30 27.78 -18.60 23.21
N THR A 31 27.84 -18.84 21.89
CA THR A 31 26.77 -18.48 20.94
C THR A 31 25.42 -19.09 21.36
N ALA A 32 25.40 -20.34 21.83
CA ALA A 32 24.16 -21.00 22.25
C ALA A 32 23.53 -20.34 23.49
N GLU A 33 24.36 -19.91 24.44
CA GLU A 33 23.89 -19.18 25.62
C GLU A 33 23.40 -17.78 25.26
N LEU A 34 24.10 -17.10 24.34
CA LEU A 34 23.70 -15.81 23.81
C LEU A 34 22.35 -15.90 23.08
N LEU A 35 22.13 -16.91 22.23
CA LEU A 35 20.86 -17.13 21.54
C LEU A 35 19.71 -17.42 22.53
N SER A 36 19.97 -18.17 23.60
CA SER A 36 19.00 -18.42 24.66
C SER A 36 18.66 -17.12 25.41
N LEU A 37 19.66 -16.31 25.74
CA LEU A 37 19.48 -15.01 26.39
C LEU A 37 18.70 -14.04 25.51
N LEU A 38 19.03 -13.93 24.21
CA LEU A 38 18.31 -13.09 23.25
C LEU A 38 16.86 -13.53 23.09
N SER A 39 16.60 -14.83 23.02
CA SER A 39 15.22 -15.34 22.93
C SER A 39 14.39 -15.05 24.19
N GLN A 40 15.00 -15.15 25.38
CA GLN A 40 14.36 -14.73 26.64
C GLN A 40 14.13 -13.21 26.66
N THR A 41 15.07 -12.43 26.15
CA THR A 41 14.97 -10.97 26.05
C THR A 41 13.79 -10.58 25.16
N GLU A 42 13.70 -11.17 23.97
CA GLU A 42 12.60 -10.99 23.03
C GLU A 42 11.24 -11.29 23.66
N GLU A 43 11.11 -12.43 24.34
CA GLU A 43 9.87 -12.84 25.00
C GLU A 43 9.44 -11.79 26.05
N ILE A 44 10.38 -11.35 26.90
CA ILE A 44 10.11 -10.33 27.92
C ILE A 44 9.69 -9.00 27.28
N LEU A 45 10.41 -8.53 26.26
CA LEU A 45 10.13 -7.26 25.58
C LEU A 45 8.75 -7.29 24.89
N SER A 46 8.37 -8.42 24.30
CA SER A 46 7.07 -8.57 23.63
C SER A 46 5.87 -8.39 24.58
N MET A 47 6.06 -8.58 25.89
CA MET A 47 5.03 -8.36 26.91
C MET A 47 4.92 -6.89 27.37
N VAL A 48 5.89 -6.04 27.02
CA VAL A 48 5.91 -4.64 27.44
C VAL A 48 5.09 -3.78 26.48
N GLN A 49 4.13 -3.03 26.99
CA GLN A 49 3.33 -2.11 26.17
C GLN A 49 4.11 -0.84 25.81
N GLN A 50 3.64 -0.14 24.77
CA GLN A 50 4.22 1.14 24.36
C GLN A 50 4.08 2.17 25.48
N THR A 51 5.03 3.11 25.56
CA THR A 51 5.04 4.19 26.57
C THR A 51 4.86 3.67 28.01
N PRO A 52 5.70 2.72 28.48
CA PRO A 52 5.51 2.12 29.78
C PRO A 52 5.87 3.11 30.91
N PRO A 53 5.48 2.83 32.17
CA PRO A 53 5.80 3.69 33.30
C PRO A 53 7.31 3.94 33.44
N LYS A 54 7.70 5.12 33.94
CA LYS A 54 9.11 5.53 34.10
C LYS A 54 9.99 4.49 34.81
N SER A 55 9.43 3.73 35.76
CA SER A 55 10.16 2.62 36.38
C SER A 55 10.61 1.59 35.33
N ILE A 56 9.67 1.08 34.53
CA ILE A 56 9.94 0.07 33.49
C ILE A 56 10.95 0.62 32.47
N ASN A 57 10.82 1.89 32.06
CA ASN A 57 11.81 2.54 31.18
C ASN A 57 13.22 2.49 31.77
N ASN A 58 13.39 2.81 33.06
CA ASN A 58 14.70 2.72 33.70
C ASN A 58 15.26 1.29 33.71
N GLU A 59 14.38 0.28 33.81
CA GLU A 59 14.79 -1.13 33.75
C GLU A 59 15.09 -1.65 32.33
N LEU A 60 14.65 -0.93 31.28
CA LEU A 60 14.98 -1.23 29.89
C LEU A 60 16.39 -0.75 29.51
N ASN A 61 16.91 0.31 30.14
CA ASN A 61 18.20 0.93 29.77
C ASN A 61 19.37 -0.08 29.66
N PRO A 62 19.58 -1.02 30.61
CA PRO A 62 20.66 -2.00 30.48
C PRO A 62 20.50 -2.94 29.28
N ILE A 63 19.25 -3.22 28.86
CA ILE A 63 18.96 -4.02 27.65
C ILE A 63 19.28 -3.18 26.41
N ILE A 64 18.83 -1.93 26.36
CA ILE A 64 19.07 -1.00 25.25
C ILE A 64 20.57 -0.85 25.00
N GLU A 65 21.34 -0.61 26.06
CA GLU A 65 22.80 -0.49 26.01
C GLU A 65 23.46 -1.81 25.60
N GLY A 66 23.08 -2.92 26.23
CA GLY A 66 23.66 -4.23 25.93
C GLY A 66 23.41 -4.70 24.50
N ILE A 67 22.19 -4.53 23.97
CA ILE A 67 21.81 -5.04 22.65
C ILE A 67 22.38 -4.21 21.49
N SER A 68 22.72 -2.95 21.75
CA SER A 68 23.32 -2.04 20.77
C SER A 68 24.86 -2.02 20.84
N ALA A 69 25.47 -2.95 21.58
CA ALA A 69 26.89 -3.18 21.57
C ALA A 69 27.36 -3.59 20.16
N LYS A 70 28.51 -3.06 19.71
CA LYS A 70 29.05 -3.30 18.37
C LYS A 70 29.32 -4.79 18.12
N GLU A 71 29.67 -5.52 19.18
CA GLU A 71 29.89 -6.96 19.20
C GLU A 71 28.64 -7.75 18.80
N LEU A 72 27.44 -7.25 19.13
CA LEU A 72 26.17 -7.87 18.77
C LEU A 72 25.65 -7.39 17.42
N LEU A 73 25.73 -6.09 17.13
CA LEU A 73 25.27 -5.52 15.86
C LEU A 73 26.08 -6.01 14.64
N ARG A 74 27.35 -6.40 14.87
CA ARG A 74 28.27 -6.87 13.84
C ARG A 74 28.69 -8.34 14.06
N HIS A 75 27.83 -9.12 14.70
CA HIS A 75 28.14 -10.51 15.03
C HIS A 75 28.25 -11.37 13.76
N ALA A 76 29.17 -12.34 13.76
CA ALA A 76 29.42 -13.19 12.59
C ALA A 76 28.31 -14.23 12.35
N ASP A 77 27.65 -14.65 13.43
CA ASP A 77 26.56 -15.62 13.40
C ASP A 77 25.22 -14.96 13.01
N MET A 78 24.57 -15.48 11.98
CA MET A 78 23.33 -14.92 11.43
C MET A 78 22.13 -15.10 12.36
N ASP A 79 22.10 -16.17 13.15
CA ASP A 79 20.99 -16.43 14.08
C ASP A 79 21.03 -15.44 15.24
N VAL A 80 22.25 -15.05 15.63
CA VAL A 80 22.47 -13.95 16.59
C VAL A 80 21.97 -12.65 16.00
N ASN A 81 22.38 -12.31 14.77
CA ASN A 81 21.94 -11.07 14.09
C ASN A 81 20.41 -10.97 13.98
N ILE A 82 19.74 -12.04 13.56
CA ILE A 82 18.27 -12.10 13.46
C ILE A 82 17.62 -11.93 14.85
N SER A 83 18.20 -12.55 15.88
CA SER A 83 17.67 -12.47 17.25
C SER A 83 17.88 -11.08 17.87
N VAL A 84 19.02 -10.44 17.61
CA VAL A 84 19.30 -9.04 17.99
C VAL A 84 18.32 -8.12 17.26
N ALA A 85 18.10 -8.30 15.96
CA ALA A 85 17.14 -7.52 15.18
C ALA A 85 15.71 -7.63 15.74
N CYS A 86 15.27 -8.83 16.14
CA CYS A 86 13.97 -9.03 16.80
C CYS A 86 13.86 -8.20 18.09
N CYS A 87 14.87 -8.26 18.95
CA CYS A 87 14.88 -7.52 20.21
C CYS A 87 14.87 -6.00 19.99
N ILE A 88 15.68 -5.51 19.05
CA ILE A 88 15.71 -4.08 18.70
C ILE A 88 14.35 -3.63 18.16
N CYS A 89 13.69 -4.42 17.30
CA CYS A 89 12.35 -4.08 16.82
C CYS A 89 11.32 -3.97 17.96
N GLU A 90 11.38 -4.86 18.97
CA GLU A 90 10.52 -4.77 20.14
C GLU A 90 10.84 -3.53 21.01
N ILE A 91 12.11 -3.19 21.20
CA ILE A 91 12.51 -1.97 21.90
C ILE A 91 11.98 -0.74 21.16
N MET A 92 12.20 -0.65 19.85
CA MET A 92 11.69 0.43 19.01
C MET A 92 10.16 0.53 19.11
N ARG A 93 9.44 -0.61 19.11
CA ARG A 93 7.99 -0.64 19.33
C ARG A 93 7.60 -0.05 20.68
N ILE A 94 8.31 -0.39 21.76
CA ILE A 94 8.03 0.09 23.12
C ILE A 94 8.28 1.60 23.23
N MET A 95 9.35 2.08 22.59
CA MET A 95 9.85 3.45 22.75
C MET A 95 9.19 4.49 21.84
N VAL A 96 8.38 4.08 20.85
CA VAL A 96 7.64 5.01 19.97
C VAL A 96 7.01 6.15 20.78
N PRO A 97 7.24 7.44 20.42
CA PRO A 97 7.94 7.93 19.23
C PRO A 97 9.45 8.19 19.39
N GLU A 98 10.03 7.96 20.56
CA GLU A 98 11.45 8.24 20.82
C GLU A 98 12.35 7.16 20.22
N ASN A 99 13.39 7.56 19.47
CA ASN A 99 14.46 6.66 19.06
C ASN A 99 15.47 6.53 20.22
N PRO A 100 15.63 5.34 20.84
CA PRO A 100 16.55 5.17 21.95
C PRO A 100 18.02 5.02 21.52
N TYR A 101 18.30 5.00 20.20
CA TYR A 101 19.62 4.79 19.63
C TYR A 101 20.12 6.04 18.90
N ASN A 102 21.45 6.21 18.86
CA ASN A 102 22.07 7.25 18.03
C ASN A 102 22.15 6.82 16.55
N ASP A 103 22.57 7.73 15.67
CA ASP A 103 22.61 7.50 14.22
C ASP A 103 23.58 6.36 13.84
N GLU A 104 24.73 6.23 14.52
CA GLU A 104 25.70 5.14 14.26
C GLU A 104 25.08 3.77 14.59
N GLN A 105 24.42 3.67 15.74
CA GLN A 105 23.72 2.46 16.17
C GLN A 105 22.53 2.14 15.26
N THR A 106 21.78 3.17 14.85
CA THR A 106 20.62 3.04 13.95
C THR A 106 21.09 2.55 12.57
N LYS A 107 22.19 3.10 12.06
CA LYS A 107 22.83 2.64 10.81
C LYS A 107 23.29 1.18 10.91
N ASP A 108 24.04 0.83 11.95
CA ASP A 108 24.53 -0.54 12.15
C ASP A 108 23.37 -1.55 12.24
N PHE A 109 22.26 -1.16 12.89
CA PHE A 109 21.04 -1.95 12.93
C PHE A 109 20.42 -2.17 11.55
N PHE A 110 20.20 -1.11 10.75
CA PHE A 110 19.61 -1.26 9.42
C PHE A 110 20.51 -2.04 8.47
N GLU A 111 21.83 -1.82 8.51
CA GLU A 111 22.79 -2.61 7.74
C GLU A 111 22.68 -4.10 8.08
N MET A 112 22.63 -4.44 9.37
CA MET A 112 22.44 -5.82 9.82
C MET A 112 21.13 -6.41 9.30
N VAL A 113 20.02 -5.69 9.36
CA VAL A 113 18.71 -6.14 8.86
C VAL A 113 18.71 -6.34 7.35
N VAL A 114 19.27 -5.39 6.58
CA VAL A 114 19.37 -5.47 5.11
C VAL A 114 20.23 -6.66 4.69
N ILE A 115 21.42 -6.83 5.28
CA ILE A 115 22.29 -8.00 5.03
C ILE A 115 21.56 -9.30 5.32
N THR A 116 20.78 -9.33 6.40
CA THR A 116 20.02 -10.52 6.79
C THR A 116 18.92 -10.84 5.77
N PHE A 117 18.21 -9.82 5.26
CA PHE A 117 17.26 -10.01 4.15
C PHE A 117 17.95 -10.47 2.86
N GLU A 118 19.13 -9.92 2.54
CA GLU A 118 19.93 -10.31 1.36
C GLU A 118 20.32 -11.78 1.39
N LYS A 119 20.66 -12.28 2.59
CA LYS A 119 21.08 -13.67 2.80
C LYS A 119 19.91 -14.63 3.04
N LEU A 120 18.66 -14.17 3.07
CA LEU A 120 17.53 -14.98 3.51
C LEU A 120 17.28 -16.23 2.64
N SER A 121 17.61 -16.17 1.34
CA SER A 121 17.45 -17.30 0.42
C SER A 121 18.33 -18.51 0.76
N SER A 122 19.37 -18.34 1.59
CA SER A 122 20.22 -19.43 2.07
C SER A 122 19.85 -19.95 3.46
N VAL A 123 18.83 -19.35 4.11
CA VAL A 123 18.46 -19.64 5.50
C VAL A 123 17.23 -20.55 5.55
N TYR A 124 17.40 -21.76 6.09
CA TYR A 124 16.31 -22.72 6.32
C TYR A 124 16.03 -22.86 7.82
N GLY A 125 14.76 -23.02 8.23
CA GLY A 125 14.39 -23.38 9.61
C GLY A 125 13.92 -22.21 10.50
N GLY A 126 14.23 -22.27 11.80
CA GLY A 126 13.70 -21.35 12.83
C GLY A 126 14.03 -19.87 12.59
N CYS A 127 15.11 -19.60 11.88
CA CYS A 127 15.60 -18.26 11.55
C CYS A 127 14.68 -17.53 10.56
N TYR A 128 14.02 -18.28 9.66
CA TYR A 128 12.99 -17.72 8.77
C TYR A 128 11.76 -17.23 9.54
N THR A 129 11.39 -17.93 10.63
CA THR A 129 10.24 -17.55 11.48
C THR A 129 10.53 -16.26 12.23
N LYS A 130 11.71 -16.14 12.84
CA LYS A 130 12.16 -14.90 13.48
C LYS A 130 12.27 -13.76 12.47
N MET A 131 12.79 -13.99 11.27
CA MET A 131 12.84 -12.93 10.25
C MET A 131 11.45 -12.46 9.82
N THR A 132 10.50 -13.38 9.65
CA THR A 132 9.11 -13.03 9.37
C THR A 132 8.53 -12.15 10.48
N LYS A 133 8.90 -12.41 11.74
CA LYS A 133 8.54 -11.56 12.88
C LYS A 133 9.20 -10.19 12.80
N VAL A 134 10.49 -10.09 12.48
CA VAL A 134 11.19 -8.79 12.25
C VAL A 134 10.46 -7.98 11.18
N LEU A 135 10.14 -8.59 10.05
CA LEU A 135 9.45 -7.94 8.94
C LEU A 135 8.08 -7.40 9.38
N LYS A 136 7.27 -8.21 10.07
CA LYS A 136 5.94 -7.82 10.57
C LYS A 136 5.97 -6.76 11.67
N LEU A 137 6.94 -6.85 12.59
CA LEU A 137 7.09 -5.86 13.66
C LEU A 137 7.51 -4.52 13.05
N SER A 138 8.57 -4.54 12.23
CA SER A 138 9.14 -3.35 11.62
C SER A 138 8.22 -2.68 10.59
N SER A 139 7.30 -3.41 9.95
CA SER A 139 6.26 -2.85 9.07
C SER A 139 5.08 -2.23 9.82
N SER A 140 4.85 -2.63 11.08
CA SER A 140 3.71 -2.16 11.90
C SER A 140 4.03 -0.88 12.68
N ILE A 141 5.30 -0.47 12.72
CA ILE A 141 5.78 0.77 13.33
C ILE A 141 6.51 1.58 12.26
N ARG A 142 6.60 2.92 12.42
CA ARG A 142 7.30 3.80 11.45
C ARG A 142 8.84 3.70 11.53
N LEU A 143 9.38 2.51 11.74
CA LEU A 143 10.81 2.28 11.97
C LEU A 143 11.65 2.71 10.76
N TRP A 144 11.19 2.37 9.56
CA TRP A 144 11.94 2.58 8.33
C TRP A 144 12.13 4.05 7.94
N VAL A 145 11.36 4.96 8.55
CA VAL A 145 11.54 6.40 8.39
C VAL A 145 12.86 6.86 9.00
N LEU A 146 13.29 6.25 10.11
CA LEU A 146 14.59 6.54 10.72
C LEU A 146 15.76 6.25 9.78
N MET A 147 15.57 5.36 8.80
CA MET A 147 16.59 5.09 7.78
C MET A 147 16.75 6.27 6.81
N LEU A 148 15.72 7.08 6.59
CA LEU A 148 15.78 8.27 5.74
C LEU A 148 16.59 9.40 6.39
N ASP A 149 16.61 9.46 7.71
CA ASP A 149 17.38 10.45 8.48
C ASP A 149 18.91 10.20 8.43
N LEU A 150 19.35 9.02 7.96
CA LEU A 150 20.77 8.62 7.89
C LEU A 150 21.52 9.12 6.63
N GLU A 151 21.04 10.19 6.00
CA GLU A 151 21.65 10.83 4.82
C GLU A 151 22.06 9.83 3.70
N LEU A 152 23.33 9.84 3.28
CA LEU A 152 23.85 9.03 2.16
C LEU A 152 23.81 7.53 2.46
N ASP A 153 24.11 7.13 3.70
CA ASP A 153 24.06 5.74 4.13
C ASP A 153 22.62 5.21 4.07
N GLY A 154 21.65 6.04 4.47
CA GLY A 154 20.22 5.76 4.36
C GLY A 154 19.76 5.50 2.93
N ARG A 155 20.26 6.31 1.97
CA ARG A 155 19.94 6.14 0.55
C ARG A 155 20.46 4.82 -0.02
N GLU A 156 21.70 4.44 0.31
CA GLU A 156 22.29 3.16 -0.13
C GLU A 156 21.50 1.96 0.44
N LEU A 157 21.22 1.99 1.74
CA LEU A 157 20.44 0.96 2.43
C LEU A 157 19.04 0.81 1.82
N THR A 158 18.39 1.93 1.49
CA THR A 158 17.07 1.94 0.84
C THR A 158 17.10 1.22 -0.51
N VAL A 159 18.07 1.54 -1.36
CA VAL A 159 18.21 0.90 -2.68
C VAL A 159 18.46 -0.60 -2.55
N ARG A 160 19.34 -1.02 -1.62
CA ARG A 160 19.63 -2.43 -1.36
C ARG A 160 18.40 -3.18 -0.86
N LEU A 161 17.68 -2.61 0.10
CA LEU A 161 16.43 -3.17 0.63
C LEU A 161 15.39 -3.38 -0.47
N PHE A 162 15.12 -2.35 -1.27
CA PHE A 162 14.15 -2.41 -2.35
C PHE A 162 14.53 -3.45 -3.38
N LYS A 163 15.81 -3.45 -3.80
CA LYS A 163 16.32 -4.45 -4.74
C LYS A 163 16.14 -5.85 -4.21
N GLN A 164 16.39 -6.07 -2.93
CA GLN A 164 16.23 -7.37 -2.32
C GLN A 164 14.76 -7.80 -2.31
N PHE A 165 13.84 -6.96 -1.81
CA PHE A 165 12.40 -7.27 -1.78
C PHE A 165 11.84 -7.55 -3.18
N LEU A 166 12.18 -6.72 -4.16
CA LEU A 166 11.77 -6.91 -5.55
C LEU A 166 12.31 -8.23 -6.14
N THR A 167 13.52 -8.63 -5.76
CA THR A 167 14.15 -9.87 -6.25
C THR A 167 13.51 -11.13 -5.64
N VAL A 168 13.12 -11.07 -4.36
CA VAL A 168 12.63 -12.25 -3.64
C VAL A 168 11.11 -12.36 -3.60
N ALA A 169 10.38 -11.36 -4.10
CA ALA A 169 8.92 -11.30 -4.03
C ALA A 169 8.24 -12.57 -4.57
N ASP A 170 8.66 -13.06 -5.74
CA ASP A 170 8.06 -14.25 -6.36
C ASP A 170 8.35 -15.57 -5.62
N SER A 171 9.40 -15.58 -4.78
CA SER A 171 9.80 -16.75 -3.99
C SER A 171 9.20 -16.76 -2.59
N ASN A 172 8.43 -15.73 -2.21
CA ASN A 172 7.85 -15.59 -0.88
C ASN A 172 6.32 -15.66 -0.92
N SER A 173 5.72 -15.98 0.23
CA SER A 173 4.26 -16.01 0.36
C SER A 173 3.66 -14.61 0.22
N SER A 174 2.40 -14.52 -0.24
CA SER A 174 1.68 -13.24 -0.37
C SER A 174 1.64 -12.45 0.94
N ALA A 175 1.55 -13.12 2.09
CA ALA A 175 1.57 -12.47 3.40
C ALA A 175 2.92 -11.80 3.71
N ILE A 176 4.04 -12.37 3.25
CA ILE A 176 5.37 -11.78 3.41
C ILE A 176 5.55 -10.62 2.43
N VAL A 177 5.13 -10.82 1.17
CA VAL A 177 5.17 -9.78 0.14
C VAL A 177 4.36 -8.55 0.57
N PHE A 178 3.20 -8.75 1.20
CA PHE A 178 2.38 -7.66 1.73
C PHE A 178 3.11 -6.83 2.81
N GLU A 179 3.88 -7.46 3.69
CA GLU A 179 4.68 -6.72 4.67
C GLU A 179 5.88 -6.01 4.04
N MET A 180 6.52 -6.61 3.03
CA MET A 180 7.55 -5.93 2.22
C MET A 180 7.00 -4.68 1.52
N GLU A 181 5.80 -4.80 0.95
CA GLU A 181 5.10 -3.69 0.30
C GLU A 181 4.80 -2.54 1.27
N LYS A 182 4.29 -2.85 2.48
CA LYS A 182 4.06 -1.83 3.52
C LYS A 182 5.33 -1.04 3.85
N ILE A 183 6.46 -1.74 3.98
CA ILE A 183 7.76 -1.13 4.29
C ILE A 183 8.20 -0.21 3.15
N MET A 184 8.15 -0.69 1.92
CA MET A 184 8.51 0.10 0.74
C MET A 184 7.60 1.33 0.61
N THR A 185 6.31 1.18 0.91
CA THR A 185 5.33 2.27 0.89
C THR A 185 5.66 3.32 1.93
N MET A 186 5.89 2.91 3.17
CA MET A 186 6.27 3.81 4.26
C MET A 186 7.52 4.63 3.94
N ILE A 187 8.56 3.99 3.40
CA ILE A 187 9.78 4.68 2.97
C ILE A 187 9.46 5.69 1.87
N ILE A 188 8.64 5.31 0.90
CA ILE A 188 8.28 6.17 -0.23
C ILE A 188 7.49 7.38 0.24
N ASP A 189 6.50 7.19 1.11
CA ASP A 189 5.63 8.24 1.63
C ASP A 189 6.38 9.32 2.41
N ASP A 190 7.40 8.92 3.16
CA ASP A 190 8.24 9.83 3.96
C ASP A 190 9.46 10.35 3.20
N SER A 191 9.71 9.91 1.96
CA SER A 191 10.84 10.36 1.15
C SER A 191 10.51 11.66 0.42
N GLU A 192 11.31 12.71 0.63
CA GLU A 192 11.19 13.96 -0.12
C GLU A 192 11.68 13.81 -1.58
N GLU A 193 12.74 13.03 -1.81
CA GLU A 193 13.34 12.83 -3.13
C GLU A 193 13.88 11.40 -3.30
N PHE A 194 13.54 10.77 -4.43
CA PHE A 194 14.11 9.48 -4.80
C PHE A 194 15.40 9.63 -5.59
N GLY A 195 16.45 8.93 -5.16
CA GLY A 195 17.66 8.80 -5.96
C GLY A 195 17.37 8.19 -7.34
N THR A 196 18.10 8.63 -8.36
CA THR A 196 17.99 8.13 -9.75
C THR A 196 18.15 6.62 -9.86
N GLU A 197 18.97 6.03 -8.99
CA GLU A 197 19.18 4.59 -8.91
C GLU A 197 17.92 3.84 -8.48
N LEU A 198 17.21 4.31 -7.45
CA LEU A 198 15.96 3.70 -6.99
C LEU A 198 14.87 3.81 -8.06
N LEU A 199 14.77 4.96 -8.73
CA LEU A 199 13.86 5.15 -9.86
C LEU A 199 14.20 4.18 -11.00
N SER A 200 15.47 4.01 -11.34
CA SER A 200 15.91 3.07 -12.38
C SER A 200 15.57 1.62 -12.03
N LEU A 201 15.70 1.25 -10.75
CA LEU A 201 15.38 -0.07 -10.22
C LEU A 201 13.89 -0.36 -10.37
N ILE A 202 13.03 0.55 -9.92
CA ILE A 202 11.56 0.45 -10.05
C ILE A 202 11.17 0.36 -11.52
N VAL A 203 11.67 1.27 -12.38
CA VAL A 203 11.35 1.29 -13.82
C VAL A 203 11.78 -0.01 -14.51
N ARG A 204 12.94 -0.56 -14.16
CA ARG A 204 13.43 -1.82 -14.74
C ARG A 204 12.50 -2.98 -14.39
N VAL A 205 12.02 -3.03 -13.15
CA VAL A 205 11.14 -4.10 -12.68
C VAL A 205 9.74 -3.99 -13.30
N VAL A 206 9.19 -2.77 -13.44
CA VAL A 206 7.93 -2.53 -14.18
C VAL A 206 8.01 -3.05 -15.63
N LYS A 207 9.17 -2.89 -16.27
CA LYS A 207 9.37 -3.31 -17.66
C LYS A 207 9.52 -4.82 -17.83
N SER A 208 9.95 -5.53 -16.80
CA SER A 208 10.33 -6.94 -16.90
C SER A 208 9.28 -7.93 -16.42
N ASP A 209 8.36 -7.57 -15.51
CA ASP A 209 7.47 -8.57 -14.89
C ASP A 209 6.10 -8.06 -14.40
N ASN A 210 5.03 -8.82 -14.69
CA ASN A 210 3.63 -8.44 -14.43
C ASN A 210 3.16 -8.58 -12.98
N ARG A 211 3.84 -9.35 -12.13
CA ARG A 211 3.45 -9.53 -10.71
C ARG A 211 3.95 -8.40 -9.82
N VAL A 212 5.14 -7.89 -10.11
CA VAL A 212 5.72 -6.75 -9.39
C VAL A 212 5.06 -5.42 -9.77
N ILE A 213 4.37 -5.40 -10.92
CA ILE A 213 3.48 -4.29 -11.30
C ILE A 213 2.41 -4.04 -10.24
N VAL A 214 1.89 -5.06 -9.53
CA VAL A 214 0.90 -4.87 -8.45
C VAL A 214 1.52 -4.14 -7.25
N MET A 215 2.75 -4.53 -6.86
CA MET A 215 3.48 -3.89 -5.77
C MET A 215 3.81 -2.42 -6.11
N ILE A 216 4.14 -2.13 -7.38
CA ILE A 216 4.42 -0.77 -7.86
C ILE A 216 3.14 0.05 -8.10
N PHE A 217 2.00 -0.60 -8.38
CA PHE A 217 0.67 0.01 -8.44
C PHE A 217 0.28 0.62 -7.10
N TYR A 218 0.54 -0.08 -5.99
CA TYR A 218 0.32 0.46 -4.64
C TYR A 218 1.32 1.57 -4.29
N LEU A 219 2.61 1.41 -4.58
CA LEU A 219 3.63 2.44 -4.31
C LEU A 219 3.38 3.75 -5.09
N SER A 220 2.79 3.66 -6.28
CA SER A 220 2.39 4.83 -7.09
C SER A 220 1.05 5.45 -6.64
N PHE A 221 0.24 4.71 -5.89
CA PHE A 221 -1.03 5.18 -5.30
C PHE A 221 -0.79 6.05 -4.06
N VAL A 222 0.32 5.86 -3.33
CA VAL A 222 0.57 6.55 -2.06
C VAL A 222 1.44 7.81 -2.17
N THR A 223 2.26 7.98 -3.22
CA THR A 223 3.04 9.22 -3.42
C THR A 223 2.76 9.99 -4.71
N ASN A 224 2.31 11.23 -4.55
CA ASN A 224 2.32 12.27 -5.60
C ASN A 224 3.74 12.54 -6.15
N THR A 225 4.79 12.12 -5.44
CA THR A 225 6.21 12.37 -5.76
C THR A 225 6.72 11.50 -6.92
N LEU A 226 6.34 10.22 -6.99
CA LEU A 226 6.69 9.36 -8.14
C LEU A 226 5.91 9.74 -9.41
N ILE A 227 4.75 10.37 -9.28
CA ILE A 227 3.91 10.89 -10.38
C ILE A 227 4.58 12.07 -11.08
N TYR A 228 5.31 12.92 -10.34
CA TYR A 228 6.01 14.08 -10.91
C TYR A 228 7.22 13.67 -11.77
N TYR A 229 7.99 12.66 -11.33
CA TYR A 229 9.21 12.21 -12.00
C TYR A 229 8.98 11.19 -13.13
N THR A 230 7.84 10.49 -13.16
CA THR A 230 7.53 9.46 -14.18
C THR A 230 6.78 9.99 -15.41
N LYS A 231 6.74 11.32 -15.62
CA LYS A 231 6.13 11.98 -16.79
C LYS A 231 6.68 11.58 -18.18
N CYS A 232 7.77 10.80 -18.25
CA CYS A 232 8.47 10.47 -19.50
C CYS A 232 8.19 9.07 -20.10
N CYS A 233 7.27 8.25 -19.55
CA CYS A 233 6.98 6.92 -20.12
C CYS A 233 5.51 6.73 -20.51
N SER A 234 5.27 6.24 -21.74
CA SER A 234 3.94 6.01 -22.34
C SER A 234 3.05 5.02 -21.56
N TYR A 235 3.65 4.23 -20.66
CA TYR A 235 2.97 3.27 -19.78
C TYR A 235 2.39 3.93 -18.51
N CYS A 236 3.00 5.02 -18.02
CA CYS A 236 2.56 5.71 -16.78
C CYS A 236 1.34 6.61 -16.99
N ARG A 237 1.07 7.05 -18.24
CA ARG A 237 -0.12 7.86 -18.58
C ARG A 237 -1.42 7.06 -18.51
N LEU A 238 -1.35 5.75 -18.76
CA LEU A 238 -2.44 4.78 -18.55
C LEU A 238 -2.71 4.57 -17.05
N LEU A 239 -1.67 4.63 -16.21
CA LEU A 239 -1.76 4.48 -14.75
C LEU A 239 -2.47 5.67 -14.06
N HIS A 240 -2.26 6.91 -14.54
CA HIS A 240 -2.91 8.11 -13.97
C HIS A 240 -4.45 8.03 -14.05
N LEU A 241 -4.98 7.34 -15.07
CA LEU A 241 -6.42 7.14 -15.27
C LEU A 241 -7.01 5.98 -14.45
N PHE A 242 -6.19 4.99 -14.09
CA PHE A 242 -6.61 3.97 -13.14
C PHE A 242 -6.66 4.52 -11.70
N ALA A 243 -5.75 5.43 -11.33
CA ALA A 243 -5.64 5.99 -9.98
C ALA A 243 -6.85 6.84 -9.55
N GLU A 244 -7.50 7.57 -10.46
CA GLU A 244 -8.72 8.33 -10.14
C GLU A 244 -9.94 7.44 -9.85
N SER A 245 -9.87 6.13 -10.13
CA SER A 245 -10.98 5.19 -9.97
C SER A 245 -10.95 4.35 -8.67
N VAL A 246 -9.93 4.53 -7.82
CA VAL A 246 -9.71 3.67 -6.62
C VAL A 246 -9.46 4.50 -5.34
N GLU A 247 -10.17 5.60 -5.14
CA GLU A 247 -10.51 6.02 -3.76
C GLU A 247 -11.74 5.21 -3.31
N HIS A 248 -12.05 5.16 -2.01
CA HIS A 248 -13.22 4.46 -1.43
C HIS A 248 -14.58 5.10 -1.86
N GLY A 249 -14.66 5.67 -3.06
CA GLY A 249 -15.82 6.32 -3.68
C GLY A 249 -16.94 5.35 -4.03
N GLU A 250 -17.09 5.00 -5.30
CA GLU A 250 -18.14 4.06 -5.74
C GLU A 250 -18.01 2.67 -5.10
N ASN A 251 -16.81 2.26 -4.68
CA ASN A 251 -16.57 0.95 -4.09
C ASN A 251 -17.29 0.75 -2.73
N LEU A 252 -17.68 1.84 -2.04
CA LEU A 252 -18.49 1.74 -0.84
C LEU A 252 -19.99 1.59 -1.15
N VAL A 253 -20.44 1.87 -2.37
CA VAL A 253 -21.85 1.75 -2.74
C VAL A 253 -22.29 0.28 -2.63
N GLY A 254 -23.34 0.05 -1.84
CA GLY A 254 -23.84 -1.28 -1.47
C GLY A 254 -23.25 -1.82 -0.16
N SER A 255 -22.19 -1.21 0.38
CA SER A 255 -21.63 -1.59 1.68
C SER A 255 -22.52 -1.13 2.83
N ARG A 256 -22.61 -1.97 3.86
CA ARG A 256 -23.25 -1.63 5.13
C ARG A 256 -22.19 -1.05 6.05
N ILE A 257 -22.43 0.18 6.49
CA ILE A 257 -21.51 0.96 7.31
C ILE A 257 -22.20 1.40 8.58
N LYS A 258 -21.42 1.82 9.56
CA LYS A 258 -21.88 2.50 10.76
C LYS A 258 -21.22 3.87 10.82
N VAL A 259 -22.02 4.94 10.81
CA VAL A 259 -21.54 6.33 10.84
C VAL A 259 -21.68 6.89 12.25
N TRP A 260 -20.63 7.54 12.76
CA TRP A 260 -20.63 8.17 14.08
C TRP A 260 -21.44 9.47 14.07
N TRP A 261 -22.36 9.61 15.01
CA TRP A 261 -23.12 10.84 15.21
C TRP A 261 -22.64 11.55 16.48
N PRO A 262 -22.06 12.76 16.37
CA PRO A 262 -21.38 13.42 17.49
C PRO A 262 -22.34 13.97 18.55
N ILE A 263 -23.59 14.29 18.20
CA ILE A 263 -24.61 14.77 19.14
C ILE A 263 -25.03 13.63 20.09
N ASP A 264 -25.24 12.44 19.54
CA ASP A 264 -25.69 11.27 20.28
C ASP A 264 -24.54 10.42 20.84
N GLN A 265 -23.31 10.72 20.41
CA GLN A 265 -22.08 9.97 20.72
C GLN A 265 -22.23 8.47 20.47
N THR A 266 -22.85 8.10 19.35
CA THR A 266 -23.09 6.70 18.99
C THR A 266 -22.99 6.47 17.48
N TYR A 267 -22.88 5.21 17.08
CA TYR A 267 -22.79 4.80 15.68
C TYR A 267 -24.13 4.31 15.16
N TYR A 268 -24.64 4.93 14.09
CA TYR A 268 -25.87 4.51 13.42
C TYR A 268 -25.58 3.72 12.15
N PRO A 269 -26.20 2.53 11.99
CA PRO A 269 -26.03 1.70 10.80
C PRO A 269 -26.79 2.27 9.61
N GLY A 270 -26.18 2.17 8.44
CA GLY A 270 -26.78 2.55 7.18
C GLY A 270 -26.12 1.85 6.00
N VAL A 271 -26.73 1.98 4.83
CA VAL A 271 -26.23 1.45 3.56
C VAL A 271 -25.88 2.60 2.64
N VAL A 272 -24.68 2.57 2.09
CA VAL A 272 -24.26 3.55 1.08
C VAL A 272 -25.02 3.24 -0.23
N LYS A 273 -25.88 4.16 -0.66
CA LYS A 273 -26.73 4.00 -1.85
C LYS A 273 -26.09 4.51 -3.12
N PHE A 274 -25.30 5.57 -3.02
CA PHE A 274 -24.80 6.30 -4.17
C PHE A 274 -23.56 7.12 -3.80
N TYR A 275 -22.67 7.39 -4.76
CA TYR A 275 -21.52 8.26 -4.60
C TYR A 275 -21.55 9.38 -5.64
N ASP A 276 -21.61 10.62 -5.17
CA ASP A 276 -21.44 11.82 -5.98
C ASP A 276 -19.95 12.14 -6.10
N PHE A 277 -19.34 11.64 -7.17
CA PHE A 277 -17.91 11.84 -7.45
C PHE A 277 -17.53 13.31 -7.60
N ARG A 278 -18.44 14.17 -8.08
CA ARG A 278 -18.15 15.60 -8.32
C ARG A 278 -17.91 16.35 -7.03
N ASN A 279 -18.58 15.94 -5.96
CA ASN A 279 -18.50 16.58 -4.65
C ASN A 279 -17.82 15.71 -3.58
N LYS A 280 -17.31 14.53 -3.96
CA LYS A 280 -16.77 13.51 -3.05
C LYS A 280 -17.72 13.20 -1.87
N ARG A 281 -19.01 12.98 -2.15
CA ARG A 281 -20.03 12.69 -1.12
C ARG A 281 -20.77 11.39 -1.38
N HIS A 282 -21.02 10.62 -0.34
CA HIS A 282 -21.77 9.37 -0.33
C HIS A 282 -23.17 9.60 0.23
N LYS A 283 -24.19 9.08 -0.45
CA LYS A 283 -25.55 9.04 0.07
C LYS A 283 -25.70 7.81 0.95
N VAL A 284 -25.91 7.99 2.25
CA VAL A 284 -26.13 6.91 3.22
C VAL A 284 -27.62 6.87 3.56
N LEU A 285 -28.25 5.70 3.40
CA LEU A 285 -29.60 5.42 3.90
C LEU A 285 -29.46 4.71 5.24
N TYR A 286 -29.90 5.36 6.32
CA TYR A 286 -29.92 4.80 7.66
C TYR A 286 -31.07 3.80 7.85
N ASP A 287 -30.95 2.95 8.86
CA ASP A 287 -31.94 1.89 9.14
C ASP A 287 -33.31 2.40 9.61
N ASP A 288 -33.37 3.64 10.10
CA ASP A 288 -34.62 4.35 10.45
C ASP A 288 -35.34 4.93 9.22
N GLY A 289 -34.70 4.88 8.04
CA GLY A 289 -35.25 5.35 6.78
C GLY A 289 -34.77 6.74 6.34
N ASP A 290 -33.97 7.42 7.15
CA ASP A 290 -33.43 8.73 6.82
C ASP A 290 -32.22 8.63 5.88
N GLU A 291 -32.06 9.62 5.00
CA GLU A 291 -30.98 9.67 4.02
C GLU A 291 -30.12 10.93 4.19
N GLU A 292 -28.80 10.77 4.17
CA GLU A 292 -27.86 11.88 4.28
C GLU A 292 -26.74 11.81 3.24
N LEU A 293 -26.25 12.97 2.79
CA LEU A 293 -25.10 13.11 1.90
C LEU A 293 -23.85 13.49 2.71
N LEU A 294 -23.00 12.51 2.95
CA LEU A 294 -21.83 12.63 3.80
C LEU A 294 -20.54 12.54 3.00
N ASN A 295 -19.53 13.31 3.38
CA ASN A 295 -18.18 13.02 2.89
C ASN A 295 -17.53 12.00 3.83
N LEU A 296 -17.59 10.72 3.48
CA LEU A 296 -17.09 9.63 4.34
C LEU A 296 -15.56 9.65 4.54
N GLU A 297 -14.81 10.44 3.78
CA GLU A 297 -13.38 10.68 4.03
C GLU A 297 -13.17 11.55 5.30
N ARG A 298 -14.15 12.41 5.60
CA ARG A 298 -14.10 13.36 6.72
C ARG A 298 -14.92 12.92 7.92
N GLU A 299 -15.83 11.98 7.74
CA GLU A 299 -16.66 11.42 8.81
C GLU A 299 -15.98 10.22 9.48
N ARG A 300 -16.31 9.98 10.75
CA ARG A 300 -15.87 8.78 11.46
C ARG A 300 -16.87 7.65 11.23
N TRP A 301 -16.47 6.59 10.54
CA TRP A 301 -17.33 5.44 10.25
C TRP A 301 -16.56 4.13 10.30
N MET A 302 -17.28 3.00 10.25
CA MET A 302 -16.69 1.66 10.19
C MET A 302 -17.54 0.73 9.31
N LEU A 303 -16.88 -0.25 8.67
CA LEU A 303 -17.57 -1.34 7.98
C LEU A 303 -18.29 -2.23 8.99
N PHE A 304 -19.51 -2.62 8.66
CA PHE A 304 -20.28 -3.57 9.46
C PHE A 304 -20.06 -4.97 8.87
N GLU A 305 -19.19 -5.79 9.47
CA GLU A 305 -18.85 -7.14 8.99
C GLU A 305 -20.07 -8.07 8.90
N PRO A 306 -20.11 -9.03 7.95
CA PRO A 306 -21.20 -9.98 7.85
C PRO A 306 -20.98 -11.19 8.77
N VAL A 307 -21.99 -11.47 9.60
CA VAL A 307 -22.17 -12.78 10.23
C VAL A 307 -22.27 -13.84 9.14
N SER A 308 -21.53 -14.93 9.35
CA SER A 308 -21.53 -16.19 8.62
C SER A 308 -22.91 -16.62 8.12
N ALA A 309 -22.93 -17.09 6.86
CA ALA A 309 -23.90 -17.99 6.24
C ALA A 309 -25.24 -18.15 6.99
N ILE A 310 -26.22 -17.32 6.64
CA ILE A 310 -27.63 -17.65 6.84
C ILE A 310 -28.13 -18.28 5.52
N PRO A 311 -28.47 -19.58 5.48
CA PRO A 311 -29.20 -20.16 4.37
C PRO A 311 -30.63 -19.62 4.43
N GLY A 312 -31.07 -18.85 3.43
CA GLY A 312 -32.49 -18.47 3.35
C GLY A 312 -32.87 -17.17 2.65
N PHE A 313 -31.96 -16.40 2.04
CA PHE A 313 -32.35 -15.23 1.25
C PHE A 313 -31.56 -15.17 -0.06
N LEU A 314 -31.97 -15.99 -1.02
CA LEU A 314 -31.81 -15.66 -2.43
C LEU A 314 -33.11 -14.98 -2.87
N GLU A 315 -33.07 -13.67 -3.10
CA GLU A 315 -33.53 -13.07 -4.36
C GLU A 315 -33.25 -11.55 -4.40
N HIS A 316 -32.59 -11.12 -5.49
CA HIS A 316 -32.49 -9.75 -6.02
C HIS A 316 -31.37 -8.80 -5.55
N ALA A 317 -30.12 -9.28 -5.43
CA ALA A 317 -28.98 -8.41 -5.72
C ALA A 317 -28.68 -8.45 -7.23
N PRO A 318 -28.62 -7.31 -7.94
CA PRO A 318 -28.21 -7.30 -9.35
C PRO A 318 -26.75 -7.78 -9.48
N PRO A 319 -26.38 -8.42 -10.60
CA PRO A 319 -25.04 -8.97 -10.77
C PRO A 319 -24.00 -7.83 -10.75
N SER A 320 -22.96 -8.00 -9.93
CA SER A 320 -21.85 -7.04 -9.78
C SER A 320 -21.06 -6.82 -11.08
N THR A 321 -21.16 -7.74 -12.04
CA THR A 321 -20.60 -7.64 -13.39
C THR A 321 -21.52 -8.35 -14.40
N ILE A 322 -21.53 -7.90 -15.65
CA ILE A 322 -22.26 -8.47 -16.78
C ILE A 322 -21.25 -9.07 -17.75
N ARG A 323 -21.54 -10.28 -18.25
CA ARG A 323 -20.68 -10.95 -19.23
C ARG A 323 -21.05 -10.52 -20.65
N VAL A 324 -20.11 -9.93 -21.37
CA VAL A 324 -20.25 -9.43 -22.75
C VAL A 324 -19.18 -10.10 -23.61
N HIS A 325 -19.60 -10.94 -24.57
CA HIS A 325 -18.72 -11.69 -25.50
C HIS A 325 -17.50 -12.36 -24.84
N GLY A 326 -17.67 -12.87 -23.60
CA GLY A 326 -16.62 -13.56 -22.85
C GLY A 326 -15.88 -12.70 -21.81
N TYR A 327 -16.10 -11.39 -21.78
CA TYR A 327 -15.53 -10.45 -20.81
C TYR A 327 -16.53 -10.12 -19.70
N ASN A 328 -16.08 -10.09 -18.44
CA ASN A 328 -16.91 -9.65 -17.32
C ASN A 328 -16.67 -8.15 -17.08
N VAL A 329 -17.70 -7.33 -17.27
CA VAL A 329 -17.60 -5.86 -17.18
C VAL A 329 -18.69 -5.25 -16.31
N LYS A 330 -18.52 -4.01 -15.89
CA LYS A 330 -19.53 -3.24 -15.15
C LYS A 330 -20.84 -3.15 -15.94
N PRO A 331 -22.01 -3.19 -15.26
CA PRO A 331 -23.30 -3.01 -15.92
C PRO A 331 -23.40 -1.72 -16.76
N SER A 332 -22.72 -0.65 -16.33
CA SER A 332 -22.68 0.63 -17.04
C SER A 332 -21.87 0.61 -18.34
N ALA A 333 -20.90 -0.31 -18.47
CA ALA A 333 -20.07 -0.47 -19.67
C ALA A 333 -20.69 -1.46 -20.67
N ALA A 334 -21.48 -2.43 -20.19
CA ALA A 334 -21.98 -3.53 -21.00
C ALA A 334 -22.73 -3.10 -22.29
N PRO A 335 -23.67 -2.12 -22.29
CA PRO A 335 -24.38 -1.73 -23.51
C PRO A 335 -23.47 -1.12 -24.56
N VAL A 336 -22.49 -0.33 -24.12
CA VAL A 336 -21.52 0.33 -25.01
C VAL A 336 -20.56 -0.71 -25.57
N LEU A 337 -20.07 -1.63 -24.73
CA LEU A 337 -19.18 -2.70 -25.16
C LEU A 337 -19.84 -3.64 -26.16
N GLU A 338 -21.11 -3.99 -25.93
CA GLU A 338 -21.93 -4.79 -26.84
C GLU A 338 -22.04 -4.10 -28.22
N ALA A 339 -22.32 -2.79 -28.24
CA ALA A 339 -22.39 -2.02 -29.48
C ALA A 339 -21.04 -1.93 -30.21
N ILE A 340 -19.93 -1.81 -29.47
CA ILE A 340 -18.57 -1.81 -30.02
C ILE A 340 -18.28 -3.16 -30.67
N PHE A 341 -18.50 -4.27 -29.97
CA PHE A 341 -18.23 -5.60 -30.48
C PHE A 341 -19.08 -5.96 -31.69
N ASN A 342 -20.36 -5.58 -31.69
CA ASN A 342 -21.23 -5.79 -32.84
C ASN A 342 -20.77 -5.03 -34.10
N LYS A 343 -20.08 -3.91 -33.94
CA LYS A 343 -19.64 -3.07 -35.07
C LYS A 343 -18.18 -3.30 -35.49
N HIS A 344 -17.31 -3.63 -34.55
CA HIS A 344 -15.86 -3.66 -34.73
C HIS A 344 -15.25 -5.04 -34.47
N GLY A 345 -16.04 -6.02 -34.02
CA GLY A 345 -15.55 -7.32 -33.53
C GLY A 345 -14.80 -7.18 -32.20
N ASP A 346 -14.13 -8.25 -31.77
CA ASP A 346 -13.30 -8.22 -30.57
C ASP A 346 -12.04 -7.35 -30.80
N ILE A 347 -12.14 -6.09 -30.37
CA ILE A 347 -11.06 -5.11 -30.47
C ILE A 347 -9.86 -5.43 -29.57
N ALA A 348 -10.00 -6.36 -28.61
CA ALA A 348 -8.94 -6.81 -27.71
C ALA A 348 -8.32 -8.15 -28.16
N ALA A 349 -8.72 -8.71 -29.30
CA ALA A 349 -8.22 -10.01 -29.80
C ALA A 349 -6.69 -10.06 -30.00
N LYS A 350 -6.07 -8.91 -30.34
CA LYS A 350 -4.61 -8.79 -30.56
C LYS A 350 -3.88 -8.12 -29.39
N CYS A 351 -4.57 -7.90 -28.27
CA CYS A 351 -4.01 -7.24 -27.10
C CYS A 351 -2.78 -7.98 -26.58
N VAL A 352 -1.78 -7.24 -26.11
CA VAL A 352 -0.55 -7.82 -25.54
C VAL A 352 -0.80 -8.59 -24.25
N PHE A 353 -1.88 -8.27 -23.53
CA PHE A 353 -2.27 -8.95 -22.30
C PHE A 353 -3.09 -10.20 -22.59
N ARG A 354 -2.68 -11.33 -22.02
CA ARG A 354 -3.35 -12.63 -22.18
C ARG A 354 -4.55 -12.80 -21.24
N GLU A 355 -4.46 -12.22 -20.05
CA GLU A 355 -5.51 -12.30 -19.02
C GLU A 355 -6.82 -11.64 -19.49
N ILE A 356 -7.94 -12.34 -19.29
CA ILE A 356 -9.27 -11.87 -19.71
C ILE A 356 -9.75 -10.70 -18.84
N SER A 357 -9.44 -10.72 -17.55
CA SER A 357 -9.79 -9.64 -16.61
C SER A 357 -9.13 -8.31 -16.98
N VAL A 358 -7.83 -8.33 -17.31
CA VAL A 358 -7.08 -7.14 -17.72
C VAL A 358 -7.63 -6.57 -19.02
N ARG A 359 -7.92 -7.44 -19.99
CA ARG A 359 -8.57 -7.03 -21.24
C ARG A 359 -9.97 -6.45 -21.00
N ALA A 360 -10.75 -7.00 -20.07
CA ALA A 360 -12.07 -6.48 -19.69
C ALA A 360 -11.98 -5.05 -19.14
N SER A 361 -11.03 -4.76 -18.22
CA SER A 361 -10.83 -3.40 -17.70
C SER A 361 -10.44 -2.39 -18.77
N LEU A 362 -9.59 -2.80 -19.72
CA LEU A 362 -9.22 -1.92 -20.84
C LEU A 362 -10.39 -1.66 -21.79
N LEU A 363 -11.28 -2.65 -21.97
CA LEU A 363 -12.50 -2.49 -22.75
C LEU A 363 -13.50 -1.55 -22.05
N GLU A 364 -13.58 -1.56 -20.72
CA GLU A 364 -14.36 -0.57 -19.97
C GLU A 364 -13.84 0.85 -20.18
N MET A 365 -12.52 1.05 -20.17
CA MET A 365 -11.91 2.35 -20.47
C MET A 365 -12.25 2.84 -21.90
N VAL A 366 -12.24 1.94 -22.89
CA VAL A 366 -12.70 2.27 -24.24
C VAL A 366 -14.17 2.69 -24.25
N CYS A 367 -15.03 2.02 -23.46
CA CYS A 367 -16.43 2.38 -23.33
C CYS A 367 -16.63 3.76 -22.70
N ASP A 368 -15.80 4.12 -21.72
CA ASP A 368 -15.88 5.42 -21.07
C ASP A 368 -15.41 6.54 -21.99
N ILE A 369 -14.36 6.32 -22.79
CA ILE A 369 -13.96 7.25 -23.86
C ILE A 369 -15.11 7.47 -24.85
N VAL A 370 -15.79 6.40 -25.28
CA VAL A 370 -16.95 6.50 -26.17
C VAL A 370 -18.04 7.37 -25.56
N LYS A 371 -18.37 7.15 -24.28
CA LYS A 371 -19.37 7.94 -23.57
C LYS A 371 -18.96 9.41 -23.45
N GLN A 372 -17.71 9.69 -23.08
CA GLN A 372 -17.17 11.06 -23.01
C GLN A 372 -17.24 11.77 -24.37
N MET A 373 -16.92 11.05 -25.44
CA MET A 373 -17.03 11.57 -26.80
C MET A 373 -18.48 11.87 -27.21
N GLU A 374 -19.48 11.24 -26.58
CA GLU A 374 -20.91 11.41 -26.87
C GLU A 374 -21.59 12.49 -26.02
N THR A 375 -21.16 12.69 -24.77
CA THR A 375 -21.74 13.68 -23.86
C THR A 375 -21.20 15.10 -24.02
N GLU A 376 -19.97 15.27 -24.52
CA GLU A 376 -19.33 16.59 -24.52
C GLU A 376 -19.44 17.32 -25.86
N THR A 377 -20.34 18.30 -25.95
CA THR A 377 -20.51 19.15 -27.15
C THR A 377 -19.79 20.50 -27.11
N ASN A 378 -19.35 21.04 -25.96
CA ASN A 378 -19.00 22.46 -25.85
C ASN A 378 -17.80 22.87 -24.95
N GLN A 379 -16.83 22.01 -24.57
CA GLN A 379 -15.65 22.44 -23.80
C GLN A 379 -14.28 22.05 -24.42
N ILE A 380 -13.50 23.12 -24.60
CA ILE A 380 -12.10 23.45 -24.85
C ILE A 380 -11.02 22.33 -24.84
N HIS A 381 -10.13 22.47 -25.84
CA HIS A 381 -8.83 21.84 -26.15
C HIS A 381 -8.18 20.88 -25.14
N ASP A 382 -8.10 21.23 -23.85
CA ASP A 382 -7.36 20.47 -22.83
C ASP A 382 -7.89 19.04 -22.64
N LYS A 383 -9.22 18.83 -22.72
CA LYS A 383 -9.83 17.50 -22.65
C LYS A 383 -9.63 16.66 -23.91
N MET A 384 -9.39 17.29 -25.05
CA MET A 384 -9.09 16.55 -26.29
C MET A 384 -7.67 15.99 -26.25
N GLU A 385 -6.71 16.73 -25.69
CA GLU A 385 -5.35 16.25 -25.46
C GLU A 385 -5.35 15.04 -24.49
N GLU A 386 -6.22 15.06 -23.48
CA GLU A 386 -6.42 13.95 -22.55
C GLU A 386 -6.94 12.68 -23.25
N ILE A 387 -8.00 12.80 -24.06
CA ILE A 387 -8.54 11.67 -24.84
C ILE A 387 -7.50 11.18 -25.87
N GLU A 388 -6.73 12.06 -26.49
CA GLU A 388 -5.64 11.67 -27.41
C GLU A 388 -4.53 10.89 -26.68
N GLY A 389 -4.21 11.29 -25.44
CA GLY A 389 -3.30 10.55 -24.57
C GLY A 389 -3.82 9.15 -24.25
N GLN A 390 -5.09 9.05 -23.83
CA GLN A 390 -5.77 7.78 -23.56
C GLN A 390 -5.74 6.82 -24.75
N LEU A 391 -6.10 7.31 -25.95
CA LEU A 391 -6.14 6.49 -27.16
C LEU A 391 -4.73 5.99 -27.55
N SER A 392 -3.71 6.84 -27.46
CA SER A 392 -2.32 6.46 -27.73
C SER A 392 -1.85 5.34 -26.80
N SER A 393 -2.24 5.42 -25.53
CA SER A 393 -1.96 4.43 -24.50
C SER A 393 -2.68 3.09 -24.77
N ILE A 394 -3.94 3.11 -25.19
CA ILE A 394 -4.72 1.92 -25.53
C ILE A 394 -4.19 1.22 -26.80
N GLU A 395 -3.72 1.99 -27.79
CA GLU A 395 -3.09 1.43 -28.99
C GLU A 395 -1.75 0.75 -28.69
N ALA A 396 -0.96 1.29 -27.75
CA ALA A 396 0.33 0.73 -27.37
C ALA A 396 0.20 -0.71 -26.84
N VAL A 397 -0.94 -1.05 -26.24
CA VAL A 397 -1.28 -2.41 -25.77
C VAL A 397 -2.01 -3.25 -26.82
N LYS A 398 -2.02 -2.78 -28.08
CA LYS A 398 -2.60 -3.44 -29.26
C LYS A 398 -4.12 -3.66 -29.20
N ILE A 399 -4.85 -2.80 -28.50
CA ILE A 399 -6.32 -2.74 -28.62
C ILE A 399 -6.66 -1.87 -29.85
N ASN A 400 -7.58 -2.36 -30.69
CA ASN A 400 -7.94 -1.68 -31.92
C ASN A 400 -8.94 -0.52 -31.68
N VAL A 401 -8.42 0.69 -31.51
CA VAL A 401 -9.19 1.94 -31.37
C VAL A 401 -9.02 2.92 -32.53
N SER A 402 -8.53 2.45 -33.67
CA SER A 402 -8.30 3.27 -34.87
C SER A 402 -9.55 4.07 -35.32
N TRP A 403 -10.73 3.48 -35.14
CA TRP A 403 -12.02 4.10 -35.44
C TRP A 403 -12.39 5.25 -34.48
N LEU A 404 -11.95 5.18 -33.22
CA LEU A 404 -12.12 6.27 -32.25
C LEU A 404 -11.22 7.44 -32.59
N ARG A 405 -9.97 7.17 -32.98
CA ARG A 405 -9.03 8.19 -33.42
C ARG A 405 -9.56 8.97 -34.62
N ALA A 406 -10.05 8.27 -35.66
CA ALA A 406 -10.69 8.91 -36.81
C ALA A 406 -11.90 9.77 -36.40
N ARG A 407 -12.73 9.30 -35.45
CA ARG A 407 -13.89 10.05 -34.94
C ARG A 407 -13.47 11.30 -34.15
N LEU A 408 -12.39 11.22 -33.39
CA LEU A 408 -11.84 12.34 -32.60
C LEU A 408 -11.27 13.42 -33.52
N GLU A 409 -10.51 13.04 -34.56
CA GLU A 409 -9.98 13.98 -35.57
C GLU A 409 -11.09 14.77 -36.29
N VAL A 410 -12.19 14.09 -36.67
CA VAL A 410 -13.35 14.74 -37.29
C VAL A 410 -14.00 15.73 -36.32
N LYS A 411 -14.10 15.37 -35.03
CA LYS A 411 -14.64 16.25 -33.99
C LYS A 411 -13.74 17.47 -33.76
N ASN A 412 -12.42 17.28 -33.74
CA ASN A 412 -11.43 18.35 -33.60
C ASN A 412 -11.51 19.34 -34.78
N LYS A 413 -11.57 18.85 -36.03
CA LYS A 413 -11.77 19.69 -37.23
C LYS A 413 -13.07 20.51 -37.17
N ARG A 414 -14.18 19.90 -36.76
CA ARG A 414 -15.48 20.60 -36.61
C ARG A 414 -15.44 21.71 -35.55
N ASN A 415 -14.72 21.48 -34.45
CA ASN A 415 -14.57 22.49 -33.40
C ASN A 415 -13.65 23.64 -33.83
N GLY A 416 -12.56 23.36 -34.53
CA GLY A 416 -11.71 24.41 -35.13
C GLY A 416 -12.46 25.28 -36.14
N LEU A 417 -13.30 24.68 -37.00
CA LEU A 417 -14.15 25.40 -37.94
C LEU A 417 -15.19 26.31 -37.26
N LYS A 418 -15.81 25.85 -36.15
CA LYS A 418 -16.74 26.66 -35.36
C LYS A 418 -16.05 27.86 -34.71
N MET A 419 -14.82 27.70 -34.22
CA MET A 419 -14.03 28.80 -33.66
C MET A 419 -13.66 29.84 -34.72
N CYS A 420 -13.25 29.43 -35.92
CA CYS A 420 -12.99 30.37 -37.02
C CYS A 420 -14.25 31.14 -37.46
N GLN A 421 -15.42 30.50 -37.46
CA GLN A 421 -16.70 31.16 -37.78
C GLN A 421 -17.17 32.15 -36.71
N LEU A 422 -16.84 31.88 -35.43
CA LEU A 422 -17.12 32.80 -34.32
C LEU A 422 -16.20 34.03 -34.34
N VAL A 423 -14.91 33.85 -34.65
CA VAL A 423 -13.95 34.95 -34.78
C VAL A 423 -14.25 35.83 -36.00
N GLY A 424 -14.69 35.23 -37.12
CA GLY A 424 -15.09 35.95 -38.33
C GLY A 424 -16.40 36.75 -38.24
N ARG A 425 -17.17 36.62 -37.16
CA ARG A 425 -18.37 37.44 -36.88
C ARG A 425 -18.10 38.63 -35.94
N ILE A 426 -16.88 38.72 -35.40
CA ILE A 426 -16.46 39.76 -34.45
C ILE A 426 -15.65 40.88 -35.15
N TYR A 427 -15.41 40.76 -36.46
CA TYR A 427 -14.76 41.78 -37.29
C TYR A 427 -15.70 42.35 -38.36
#